data_AF-A0A183VBX9-F1
#
_entry.id   AF-A0A183VBX9-F1
#
_cell.length_a   1.000
_cell.length_b   1.000
_cell.length_c   1.000
_cell.angle_alpha   90.00
_cell.angle_beta   90.00
_cell.angle_gamma   90.00
#
_symmetry.space_group_name_H-M   'P 1'
#
loop_
_entity.id
_entity.type
_entity.pdbx_description
1 polymer ?
#
loop_
_entity_poly.entity_id
_entity_poly.type
_entity_poly.pdbx_seq_one_letter_code
_entity_poly.pdbx_strand_id
1 'polypeptide(L)'
;MANGSFQVSRYAGSFAHVMETAIAGVTIQAPQLDIHTVAAGGGSRLFFRSGLFEVGPESACATPGPVCYRKNGYLAVTDANLVLGRIIPDYFPHIFGESENEPLDRAAALEAMQHITDEANAFYSAHVDVSRPPMSVEEVALGFIDVANETMCRAIRSITQAKGHDTSRHVLACFGGAGGQHACAIAKSLGMKSVFIHRYSGILSAYGLALADVVHEAQEPAAKVFSKENFEYFRDRLKSLMEQCRNELKKIGFTDELIRYEPFLYMRYSRTDCSLMCSPSASSDQSMECYEESFNEAYKREFGFTIPGREIIVDDIRTIVVEPRCEATITEEGNICIAIGDQAQTDIGVDIDPIQLSIFSHRFMSIAEQMGQILQRTAISTNIKERLDFSCALFGPDGGLVANAPHIPVHLGGMQATVRFQIEHLGIEGMHDGDVILCNHPKAGGSHLPDLTVITPVYYKGSERPVFFVANRGHHADIGGLVPGSMPPHSTCLQQEGAAFVSFKLVDQGRLQEAKLIELLNAPGNVPGCSGTRNLSDNLSDLRAQIAANQKGIGLVCELIECYGLDVVHAYMAHIQNNAEMAVRNLLKQVGRKRREETGIAILSAVDYMDDGTPICLSVQIDDEKVSGHNASSM
;
A
#
# COMPACT_ATOMS: atom_id res chain seq x y z
N MET A 1 15.55 9.10 -9.05
CA MET A 1 14.44 9.67 -9.87
C MET A 1 14.97 10.09 -11.23
N ALA A 2 14.41 9.54 -12.30
CA ALA A 2 14.72 9.86 -13.69
C ALA A 2 13.55 10.59 -14.35
N ASN A 3 13.64 10.84 -15.67
CA ASN A 3 12.55 11.46 -16.42
C ASN A 3 11.31 10.54 -16.50
N GLY A 4 11.49 9.26 -16.87
CA GLY A 4 10.38 8.30 -17.01
C GLY A 4 9.93 7.59 -15.74
N SER A 5 10.72 7.58 -14.66
CA SER A 5 10.45 6.74 -13.48
C SER A 5 11.08 7.23 -12.18
N PHE A 6 10.45 6.85 -11.07
CA PHE A 6 11.03 6.82 -9.74
C PHE A 6 11.41 5.38 -9.38
N GLN A 7 12.52 5.21 -8.67
CA GLN A 7 12.98 3.92 -8.15
C GLN A 7 13.45 4.15 -6.72
N VAL A 8 13.09 3.22 -5.83
CA VAL A 8 13.50 3.23 -4.42
C VAL A 8 13.94 1.82 -4.01
N SER A 9 15.04 1.76 -3.26
CA SER A 9 15.49 0.57 -2.54
C SER A 9 15.85 0.98 -1.11
N ARG A 10 16.08 0.00 -0.23
CA ARG A 10 16.34 0.23 1.18
C ARG A 10 17.55 -0.56 1.69
N TYR A 11 18.38 0.13 2.47
CA TYR A 11 19.50 -0.43 3.22
C TYR A 11 19.33 -0.13 4.72
N ALA A 12 19.63 -1.10 5.57
CA ALA A 12 19.59 -0.95 7.03
C ALA A 12 20.56 -1.94 7.70
N GLY A 13 21.86 -1.81 7.42
CA GLY A 13 22.90 -2.76 7.83
C GLY A 13 23.13 -3.85 6.78
N SER A 14 22.05 -4.34 6.17
CA SER A 14 22.06 -5.16 4.94
C SER A 14 21.09 -4.59 3.89
N PHE A 15 21.22 -5.07 2.65
CA PHE A 15 20.27 -4.78 1.58
C PHE A 15 19.06 -5.73 1.62
N ALA A 16 17.86 -5.17 1.47
CA ALA A 16 16.65 -5.97 1.29
C ALA A 16 16.69 -6.72 -0.05
N HIS A 17 16.35 -8.00 -0.01
CA HIS A 17 16.22 -8.87 -1.17
C HIS A 17 14.77 -9.36 -1.30
N VAL A 18 14.40 -9.76 -2.51
CA VAL A 18 13.15 -10.46 -2.85
C VAL A 18 13.49 -11.71 -3.68
N MET A 19 12.87 -12.84 -3.33
CA MET A 19 13.09 -14.13 -4.01
C MET A 19 12.17 -14.31 -5.22
N GLU A 20 11.02 -13.64 -5.22
CA GLU A 20 10.03 -13.66 -6.30
C GLU A 20 9.55 -12.23 -6.59
N THR A 21 9.35 -11.92 -7.87
CA THR A 21 8.76 -10.65 -8.33
C THR A 21 7.96 -10.86 -9.62
N ALA A 22 6.87 -10.11 -9.80
CA ALA A 22 6.18 -10.00 -11.07
C ALA A 22 6.68 -8.77 -11.85
N ILE A 23 7.46 -8.98 -12.91
CA ILE A 23 7.92 -7.90 -13.81
C ILE A 23 7.15 -8.00 -15.12
N ALA A 24 6.42 -6.94 -15.48
CA ALA A 24 5.58 -6.86 -16.67
C ALA A 24 4.59 -8.06 -16.84
N GLY A 25 4.10 -8.61 -15.72
CA GLY A 25 3.20 -9.77 -15.71
C GLY A 25 3.89 -11.14 -15.75
N VAL A 26 5.23 -11.19 -15.75
CA VAL A 26 6.01 -12.44 -15.68
C VAL A 26 6.58 -12.60 -14.27
N THR A 27 6.25 -13.70 -13.61
CA THR A 27 6.86 -14.09 -12.33
C THR A 27 8.30 -14.56 -12.56
N ILE A 28 9.24 -13.92 -11.88
CA ILE A 28 10.66 -14.27 -11.86
C ILE A 28 11.01 -14.72 -10.45
N GLN A 29 11.34 -16.00 -10.29
CA GLN A 29 11.87 -16.60 -9.07
C GLN A 29 13.40 -16.60 -9.13
N ALA A 30 14.01 -15.47 -8.79
CA ALA A 30 15.45 -15.29 -8.67
C ALA A 30 15.73 -14.24 -7.57
N PRO A 31 16.72 -14.45 -6.69
CA PRO A 31 17.09 -13.46 -5.69
C PRO A 31 17.55 -12.17 -6.36
N GLN A 32 16.90 -11.06 -6.04
CA GLN A 32 17.35 -9.73 -6.45
C GLN A 32 17.14 -8.69 -5.36
N LEU A 33 17.78 -7.52 -5.52
CA LEU A 33 17.56 -6.37 -4.65
C LEU A 33 16.10 -5.91 -4.72
N ASP A 34 15.54 -5.57 -3.57
CA ASP A 34 14.18 -5.02 -3.43
C ASP A 34 14.15 -3.56 -3.95
N ILE A 35 13.94 -3.42 -5.26
CA ILE A 35 13.89 -2.14 -5.99
C ILE A 35 12.45 -1.89 -6.48
N HIS A 36 11.68 -1.10 -5.74
CA HIS A 36 10.33 -0.74 -6.13
C HIS A 36 10.38 0.41 -7.16
N THR A 37 9.78 0.20 -8.33
CA THR A 37 9.67 1.21 -9.39
C THR A 37 8.27 1.82 -9.41
N VAL A 38 8.15 3.14 -9.59
CA VAL A 38 6.87 3.88 -9.62
C VAL A 38 6.88 4.92 -10.74
N ALA A 39 5.73 5.15 -11.36
CA ALA A 39 5.52 6.07 -12.48
C ALA A 39 5.48 7.57 -12.06
N ALA A 40 6.41 7.98 -11.20
CA ALA A 40 6.55 9.34 -10.67
C ALA A 40 7.92 9.95 -11.05
N GLY A 41 8.18 10.10 -12.35
CA GLY A 41 9.39 10.73 -12.88
C GLY A 41 9.20 12.22 -13.18
N GLY A 42 10.28 12.91 -13.58
CA GLY A 42 10.20 14.31 -14.00
C GLY A 42 9.28 14.53 -15.23
N GLY A 43 9.07 13.50 -16.03
CA GLY A 43 8.17 13.49 -17.17
C GLY A 43 6.79 12.92 -16.85
N SER A 44 6.45 12.59 -15.60
CA SER A 44 5.08 12.18 -15.26
C SER A 44 4.13 13.34 -15.52
N ARG A 45 3.03 13.05 -16.24
CA ARG A 45 2.08 14.06 -16.74
C ARG A 45 1.19 14.59 -15.63
N LEU A 46 0.79 15.84 -15.75
CA LEU A 46 -0.09 16.53 -14.81
C LEU A 46 -1.53 16.53 -15.36
N PHE A 47 -2.51 16.21 -14.52
CA PHE A 47 -3.92 16.26 -14.88
C PHE A 47 -4.76 16.86 -13.74
N PHE A 48 -5.79 17.62 -14.09
CA PHE A 48 -6.86 17.97 -13.17
C PHE A 48 -8.11 17.20 -13.58
N ARG A 49 -8.73 16.48 -12.66
CA ARG A 49 -9.92 15.64 -12.94
C ARG A 49 -10.87 15.71 -11.74
N SER A 50 -12.12 16.12 -11.98
CA SER A 50 -13.20 16.09 -10.98
C SER A 50 -12.80 16.62 -9.59
N GLY A 51 -12.14 17.77 -9.51
CA GLY A 51 -11.73 18.38 -8.24
C GLY A 51 -10.48 17.77 -7.59
N LEU A 52 -9.69 16.99 -8.32
CA LEU A 52 -8.41 16.44 -7.85
C LEU A 52 -7.26 16.76 -8.81
N PHE A 53 -6.08 17.03 -8.24
CA PHE A 53 -4.82 17.04 -8.96
C PHE A 53 -4.23 15.61 -8.99
N GLU A 54 -3.92 15.12 -10.19
CA GLU A 54 -3.33 13.81 -10.46
C GLU A 54 -1.96 13.95 -11.15
N VAL A 55 -1.04 13.01 -10.87
CA VAL A 55 0.30 12.97 -11.47
C VAL A 55 0.64 11.56 -11.94
N GLY A 56 0.84 11.41 -13.25
CA GLY A 56 0.96 10.10 -13.90
C GLY A 56 -0.35 9.29 -13.84
N PRO A 57 -0.30 7.96 -14.08
CA PRO A 57 0.89 7.16 -14.35
C PRO A 57 1.51 7.40 -15.74
N GLU A 58 0.84 8.10 -16.65
CA GLU A 58 1.37 8.41 -17.98
C GLU A 58 2.61 9.31 -17.90
N SER A 59 3.65 8.96 -18.66
CA SER A 59 4.84 9.78 -18.84
C SER A 59 4.87 10.45 -20.21
N ALA A 60 5.36 11.69 -20.26
CA ALA A 60 5.73 12.42 -21.47
C ALA A 60 7.03 11.87 -22.12
N CYS A 61 7.77 11.01 -21.41
CA CYS A 61 9.06 10.45 -21.82
C CYS A 61 10.10 11.54 -22.15
N ALA A 62 11.14 11.23 -22.94
CA ALA A 62 12.11 12.22 -23.43
C ALA A 62 11.64 12.89 -24.74
N THR A 63 10.84 12.17 -25.54
CA THR A 63 10.20 12.64 -26.77
C THR A 63 8.76 12.10 -26.76
N PRO A 64 7.72 12.92 -26.93
CA PRO A 64 7.76 14.37 -27.16
C PRO A 64 8.21 15.19 -25.93
N GLY A 65 8.20 14.60 -24.73
CA GLY A 65 8.73 15.23 -23.52
C GLY A 65 7.77 16.19 -22.81
N PRO A 66 8.23 16.83 -21.71
CA PRO A 66 7.60 18.00 -21.09
C PRO A 66 7.37 19.13 -22.10
N VAL A 67 6.45 20.07 -21.81
CA VAL A 67 6.17 21.22 -22.70
C VAL A 67 7.43 22.06 -22.95
N CYS A 68 8.21 22.29 -21.90
CA CYS A 68 9.46 23.04 -21.96
C CYS A 68 10.55 22.44 -22.87
N TYR A 69 10.40 21.20 -23.36
CA TYR A 69 11.36 20.58 -24.28
C TYR A 69 11.19 21.02 -25.75
N ARG A 70 10.20 21.87 -26.05
CA ARG A 70 9.95 22.45 -27.40
C ARG A 70 9.69 21.40 -28.51
N LYS A 71 9.21 20.21 -28.13
CA LYS A 71 8.97 19.05 -29.03
C LYS A 71 7.48 18.63 -29.07
N ASN A 72 6.58 19.61 -28.94
CA ASN A 72 5.12 19.44 -28.83
C ASN A 72 4.73 18.44 -27.72
N GLY A 73 5.23 18.72 -26.51
CA GLY A 73 5.16 17.85 -25.33
C GLY A 73 3.83 17.87 -24.57
N TYR A 74 3.81 17.16 -23.44
CA TYR A 74 2.71 17.16 -22.47
C TYR A 74 3.13 17.80 -21.16
N LEU A 75 2.22 18.52 -20.49
CA LEU A 75 2.49 19.15 -19.20
C LEU A 75 2.92 18.11 -18.15
N ALA A 76 4.08 18.31 -17.54
CA ALA A 76 4.74 17.33 -16.67
C ALA A 76 5.40 17.97 -15.43
N VAL A 77 5.85 17.12 -14.48
CA VAL A 77 6.54 17.55 -13.24
C VAL A 77 7.77 18.45 -13.50
N THR A 78 8.45 18.29 -14.62
CA THR A 78 9.57 19.16 -15.05
C THR A 78 9.09 20.58 -15.38
N ASP A 79 7.92 20.73 -16.02
CA ASP A 79 7.33 22.04 -16.32
C ASP A 79 6.97 22.77 -15.01
N ALA A 80 6.38 22.07 -14.04
CA ALA A 80 6.09 22.63 -12.72
C ALA A 80 7.35 23.10 -11.98
N ASN A 81 8.43 22.32 -11.98
CA ASN A 81 9.70 22.71 -11.37
C ASN A 81 10.35 23.91 -12.10
N LEU A 82 10.17 24.04 -13.42
CA LEU A 82 10.65 25.17 -14.21
C LEU A 82 9.82 26.46 -13.98
N VAL A 83 8.49 26.34 -13.89
CA VAL A 83 7.59 27.46 -13.55
C VAL A 83 7.96 28.02 -12.17
N LEU A 84 8.16 27.16 -11.17
CA LEU A 84 8.60 27.56 -9.82
C LEU A 84 10.06 28.01 -9.71
N GLY A 85 10.84 28.00 -10.80
CA GLY A 85 12.26 28.38 -10.78
C GLY A 85 13.18 27.41 -10.01
N ARG A 86 12.71 26.19 -9.70
CA ARG A 86 13.53 25.11 -9.12
C ARG A 86 14.53 24.54 -10.13
N ILE A 87 14.24 24.68 -11.42
CA ILE A 87 15.19 24.48 -12.53
C ILE A 87 15.63 25.85 -13.03
N ILE A 88 16.95 26.07 -13.13
CA ILE A 88 17.55 27.30 -13.68
C ILE A 88 18.00 26.99 -15.12
N PRO A 89 17.38 27.57 -16.17
CA PRO A 89 17.68 27.24 -17.56
C PRO A 89 19.15 27.44 -17.96
N ASP A 90 19.80 28.49 -17.43
CA ASP A 90 21.17 28.87 -17.75
C ASP A 90 22.23 27.80 -17.38
N TYR A 91 21.86 26.87 -16.50
CA TYR A 91 22.70 25.72 -16.10
C TYR A 91 22.26 24.40 -16.75
N PHE A 92 21.22 24.41 -17.58
CA PHE A 92 20.77 23.25 -18.34
C PHE A 92 21.41 23.23 -19.74
N PRO A 93 21.80 22.05 -20.27
CA PRO A 93 22.32 21.96 -21.63
C PRO A 93 21.26 22.39 -22.65
N HIS A 94 21.69 23.16 -23.66
CA HIS A 94 20.88 23.55 -24.80
C HIS A 94 20.72 22.35 -25.76
N ILE A 95 19.77 21.45 -25.45
CA ILE A 95 19.50 20.21 -26.20
C ILE A 95 18.01 20.02 -26.54
N PHE A 96 17.23 21.11 -26.49
CA PHE A 96 15.79 21.11 -26.72
C PHE A 96 15.44 21.66 -28.10
N GLY A 97 14.16 21.58 -28.48
CA GLY A 97 13.68 21.96 -29.80
C GLY A 97 13.87 20.88 -30.86
N GLU A 98 13.33 21.11 -32.06
CA GLU A 98 13.46 20.19 -33.19
C GLU A 98 14.92 20.02 -33.65
N SER A 99 15.76 21.05 -33.47
CA SER A 99 17.17 21.08 -33.81
C SER A 99 18.14 20.80 -32.64
N GLU A 100 17.62 20.37 -31.49
CA GLU A 100 18.36 19.92 -30.30
C GLU A 100 19.50 20.87 -29.87
N ASN A 101 19.22 22.18 -29.91
CA ASN A 101 20.17 23.27 -29.65
C ASN A 101 19.54 24.47 -28.90
N GLU A 102 18.29 24.34 -28.45
CA GLU A 102 17.54 25.38 -27.74
C GLU A 102 17.55 25.17 -26.21
N PRO A 103 17.36 26.22 -25.40
CA PRO A 103 17.14 26.11 -23.97
C PRO A 103 15.70 25.68 -23.63
N LEU A 104 15.46 25.32 -22.36
CA LEU A 104 14.14 25.01 -21.82
C LEU A 104 13.17 26.19 -22.01
N ASP A 105 11.96 25.92 -22.50
CA ASP A 105 10.93 26.94 -22.65
C ASP A 105 10.10 27.15 -21.38
N ARG A 106 10.45 28.18 -20.59
CA ARG A 106 9.65 28.59 -19.43
C ARG A 106 8.35 29.30 -19.80
N ALA A 107 8.25 29.93 -20.98
CA ALA A 107 7.03 30.63 -21.39
C ALA A 107 5.92 29.64 -21.76
N ALA A 108 6.24 28.65 -22.59
CA ALA A 108 5.30 27.58 -22.97
C ALA A 108 4.87 26.73 -21.75
N ALA A 109 5.80 26.45 -20.82
CA ALA A 109 5.48 25.79 -19.55
C ALA A 109 4.53 26.62 -18.67
N LEU A 110 4.72 27.94 -18.63
CA LEU A 110 3.84 28.85 -17.88
C LEU A 110 2.45 28.95 -18.50
N GLU A 111 2.34 29.05 -19.83
CA GLU A 111 1.07 29.08 -20.57
C GLU A 111 0.27 27.78 -20.38
N ALA A 112 0.93 26.62 -20.48
CA ALA A 112 0.30 25.33 -20.23
C ALA A 112 -0.13 25.16 -18.76
N MET A 113 0.62 25.71 -17.80
CA MET A 113 0.24 25.70 -16.38
C MET A 113 -0.89 26.69 -16.07
N GLN A 114 -0.98 27.83 -16.78
CA GLN A 114 -2.11 28.76 -16.65
C GLN A 114 -3.42 28.09 -17.05
N HIS A 115 -3.46 27.36 -18.18
CA HIS A 115 -4.68 26.68 -18.65
C HIS A 115 -5.25 25.71 -17.60
N ILE A 116 -4.42 24.88 -16.97
CA ILE A 116 -4.87 23.92 -15.93
C ILE A 116 -5.20 24.61 -14.60
N THR A 117 -4.60 25.77 -14.32
CA THR A 117 -4.94 26.64 -13.19
C THR A 117 -6.31 27.28 -13.37
N ASP A 118 -6.62 27.75 -14.58
CA ASP A 118 -7.92 28.33 -14.93
C ASP A 118 -9.03 27.28 -14.89
N GLU A 119 -8.77 26.07 -15.38
CA GLU A 119 -9.68 24.92 -15.29
C GLU A 119 -10.01 24.55 -13.83
N ALA A 120 -8.99 24.46 -12.96
CA ALA A 120 -9.18 24.18 -11.55
C ALA A 120 -9.97 25.29 -10.83
N ASN A 121 -9.59 26.55 -11.04
CA ASN A 121 -10.29 27.70 -10.46
C ASN A 121 -11.75 27.80 -10.92
N ALA A 122 -12.04 27.51 -12.20
CA ALA A 122 -13.39 27.46 -12.72
C ALA A 122 -14.22 26.32 -12.11
N PHE A 123 -13.63 25.12 -11.93
CA PHE A 123 -14.30 24.00 -11.29
C PHE A 123 -14.73 24.33 -9.85
N TYR A 124 -13.81 24.83 -9.02
CA TYR A 124 -14.11 25.15 -7.63
C TYR A 124 -15.14 26.30 -7.51
N SER A 125 -14.96 27.38 -8.28
CA SER A 125 -15.89 28.52 -8.30
C SER A 125 -17.33 28.15 -8.69
N ALA A 126 -17.52 27.04 -9.40
CA ALA A 126 -18.83 26.57 -9.86
C ALA A 126 -19.47 25.49 -8.96
N HIS A 127 -18.72 24.87 -8.05
CA HIS A 127 -19.17 23.69 -7.28
C HIS A 127 -18.96 23.75 -5.77
N VAL A 128 -18.10 24.64 -5.27
CA VAL A 128 -17.76 24.72 -3.84
C VAL A 128 -17.82 26.18 -3.39
N ASP A 129 -18.63 26.47 -2.35
CA ASP A 129 -18.88 27.81 -1.82
C ASP A 129 -17.71 28.27 -0.92
N VAL A 130 -16.52 28.43 -1.51
CA VAL A 130 -15.29 28.80 -0.80
C VAL A 130 -15.05 30.30 -0.87
N SER A 131 -14.83 30.93 0.28
CA SER A 131 -14.43 32.34 0.40
C SER A 131 -12.93 32.59 0.10
N ARG A 132 -12.22 31.61 -0.48
CA ARG A 132 -10.78 31.68 -0.82
C ARG A 132 -10.59 32.48 -2.11
N PRO A 133 -9.50 33.27 -2.25
CA PRO A 133 -9.08 33.79 -3.56
C PRO A 133 -8.78 32.64 -4.55
N PRO A 134 -8.87 32.90 -5.88
CA PRO A 134 -8.45 31.92 -6.89
C PRO A 134 -6.96 31.59 -6.73
N MET A 135 -6.59 30.33 -6.96
CA MET A 135 -5.23 29.83 -6.84
C MET A 135 -4.32 30.43 -7.91
N SER A 136 -3.08 30.76 -7.54
CA SER A 136 -2.04 31.17 -8.49
C SER A 136 -1.47 29.97 -9.26
N VAL A 137 -0.79 30.27 -10.37
CA VAL A 137 -0.09 29.26 -11.19
C VAL A 137 1.03 28.59 -10.38
N GLU A 138 1.67 29.32 -9.47
CA GLU A 138 2.67 28.80 -8.54
C GLU A 138 2.05 27.91 -7.45
N GLU A 139 0.87 28.24 -6.92
CA GLU A 139 0.15 27.34 -5.98
C GLU A 139 -0.18 26.01 -6.66
N VAL A 140 -0.73 26.04 -7.88
CA VAL A 140 -1.08 24.82 -8.65
C VAL A 140 0.16 24.02 -9.03
N ALA A 141 1.23 24.68 -9.51
CA ALA A 141 2.50 24.02 -9.82
C ALA A 141 3.16 23.36 -8.60
N LEU A 142 3.09 24.01 -7.43
CA LEU A 142 3.55 23.43 -6.17
C LEU A 142 2.66 22.25 -5.76
N GLY A 143 1.34 22.37 -5.92
CA GLY A 143 0.39 21.31 -5.63
C GLY A 143 0.64 20.02 -6.41
N PHE A 144 0.89 20.14 -7.72
CA PHE A 144 1.30 19.00 -8.54
C PHE A 144 2.62 18.37 -8.07
N ILE A 145 3.60 19.18 -7.66
CA ILE A 145 4.85 18.66 -7.10
C ILE A 145 4.60 17.93 -5.77
N ASP A 146 3.69 18.40 -4.92
CA ASP A 146 3.41 17.76 -3.63
C ASP A 146 2.56 16.48 -3.76
N VAL A 147 1.67 16.39 -4.75
CA VAL A 147 1.03 15.11 -5.14
C VAL A 147 2.06 14.12 -5.69
N ALA A 148 3.04 14.58 -6.49
CA ALA A 148 4.15 13.74 -6.93
C ALA A 148 5.04 13.29 -5.75
N ASN A 149 5.31 14.19 -4.79
CA ASN A 149 6.05 13.89 -3.57
C ASN A 149 5.34 12.84 -2.72
N GLU A 150 4.03 12.97 -2.48
CA GLU A 150 3.25 12.00 -1.71
C GLU A 150 3.20 10.64 -2.42
N THR A 151 3.09 10.61 -3.74
CA THR A 151 3.17 9.38 -4.55
C THR A 151 4.52 8.67 -4.38
N MET A 152 5.63 9.42 -4.36
CA MET A 152 6.96 8.87 -4.06
C MET A 152 7.09 8.45 -2.58
N CYS A 153 6.51 9.20 -1.65
CA CYS A 153 6.49 8.85 -0.22
C CYS A 153 5.74 7.54 0.04
N ARG A 154 4.61 7.30 -0.63
CA ARG A 154 3.86 6.04 -0.57
C ARG A 154 4.73 4.84 -0.95
N ALA A 155 5.54 4.98 -2.01
CA ALA A 155 6.49 3.95 -2.43
C ALA A 155 7.56 3.66 -1.36
N ILE A 156 8.14 4.72 -0.77
CA ILE A 156 9.17 4.60 0.27
C ILE A 156 8.59 3.98 1.56
N ARG A 157 7.37 4.36 1.97
CA ARG A 157 6.65 3.75 3.09
C ARG A 157 6.36 2.26 2.82
N SER A 158 5.95 1.89 1.62
CA SER A 158 5.69 0.49 1.23
C SER A 158 6.93 -0.41 1.46
N ILE A 159 8.13 0.01 1.07
CA ILE A 159 9.35 -0.80 1.30
C ILE A 159 9.96 -0.67 2.72
N THR A 160 9.43 0.22 3.56
CA THR A 160 10.02 0.57 4.87
C THR A 160 9.07 0.26 6.03
N GLN A 161 7.91 0.94 6.10
CA GLN A 161 6.91 0.76 7.16
C GLN A 161 6.14 -0.55 7.05
N ALA A 162 5.96 -1.11 5.85
CA ALA A 162 5.34 -2.44 5.72
C ALA A 162 6.29 -3.58 6.11
N LYS A 163 7.60 -3.32 6.15
CA LYS A 163 8.64 -4.23 6.69
C LYS A 163 8.97 -3.94 8.18
N GLY A 164 8.07 -3.26 8.90
CA GLY A 164 8.21 -3.00 10.32
C GLY A 164 9.30 -1.98 10.71
N HIS A 165 9.69 -1.08 9.80
CA HIS A 165 10.72 -0.08 10.07
C HIS A 165 10.18 1.35 9.98
N ASP A 166 10.53 2.15 10.98
CA ASP A 166 10.30 3.60 11.06
C ASP A 166 11.15 4.34 10.02
N THR A 167 10.52 5.16 9.18
CA THR A 167 11.19 5.95 8.12
C THR A 167 12.03 7.10 8.66
N SER A 168 11.69 7.67 9.83
CA SER A 168 12.38 8.84 10.38
C SER A 168 13.85 8.58 10.72
N ARG A 169 14.18 7.29 10.94
CA ARG A 169 15.50 6.79 11.34
C ARG A 169 16.42 6.48 10.15
N HIS A 170 15.98 6.75 8.91
CA HIS A 170 16.77 6.57 7.69
C HIS A 170 17.29 7.90 7.14
N VAL A 171 18.37 7.83 6.37
CA VAL A 171 18.90 8.94 5.55
C VAL A 171 18.38 8.78 4.12
N LEU A 172 17.81 9.84 3.55
CA LEU A 172 17.31 9.80 2.17
C LEU A 172 18.45 10.04 1.17
N ALA A 173 18.97 8.97 0.55
CA ALA A 173 19.94 9.07 -0.53
C ALA A 173 19.26 9.39 -1.87
N CYS A 174 19.51 10.58 -2.44
CA CYS A 174 18.85 11.05 -3.67
C CYS A 174 19.81 11.11 -4.86
N PHE A 175 19.38 10.52 -5.99
CA PHE A 175 20.13 10.49 -7.24
C PHE A 175 19.22 10.41 -8.48
N GLY A 176 19.83 10.52 -9.66
CA GLY A 176 19.17 10.77 -10.95
C GLY A 176 18.80 12.24 -11.14
N GLY A 177 18.72 12.70 -12.39
CA GLY A 177 18.67 14.14 -12.74
C GLY A 177 17.52 14.96 -12.16
N ALA A 178 16.41 14.32 -11.74
CA ALA A 178 15.29 15.00 -11.07
C ALA A 178 15.33 14.88 -9.53
N GLY A 179 16.13 13.96 -8.96
CA GLY A 179 16.01 13.56 -7.55
C GLY A 179 16.24 14.70 -6.55
N GLY A 180 17.19 15.60 -6.82
CA GLY A 180 17.48 16.74 -5.95
C GLY A 180 16.32 17.74 -5.83
N GLN A 181 15.44 17.83 -6.83
CA GLN A 181 14.32 18.79 -6.88
C GLN A 181 13.18 18.45 -5.90
N HIS A 182 13.14 17.18 -5.46
CA HIS A 182 12.10 16.61 -4.60
C HIS A 182 12.64 16.14 -3.23
N ALA A 183 13.95 15.92 -3.10
CA ALA A 183 14.61 15.31 -1.94
C ALA A 183 14.16 15.86 -0.58
N CYS A 184 14.20 17.18 -0.38
CA CYS A 184 13.89 17.80 0.91
C CYS A 184 12.40 17.68 1.30
N ALA A 185 11.51 17.75 0.32
CA ALA A 185 10.06 17.61 0.54
C ALA A 185 9.69 16.16 0.89
N ILE A 186 10.25 15.19 0.15
CA ILE A 186 10.10 13.76 0.44
C ILE A 186 10.64 13.42 1.83
N ALA A 187 11.82 13.92 2.19
CA ALA A 187 12.40 13.69 3.53
C ALA A 187 11.49 14.24 4.65
N LYS A 188 11.00 15.49 4.51
CA LYS A 188 10.06 16.09 5.48
C LYS A 188 8.77 15.28 5.61
N SER A 189 8.17 14.84 4.51
CA SER A 189 6.94 14.02 4.47
C SER A 189 7.11 12.57 4.96
N LEU A 190 8.34 12.16 5.30
CA LEU A 190 8.70 10.85 5.87
C LEU A 190 9.33 10.94 7.27
N GLY A 191 9.43 12.16 7.83
CA GLY A 191 10.08 12.42 9.12
C GLY A 191 11.61 12.24 9.11
N MET A 192 12.24 12.10 7.95
CA MET A 192 13.67 11.80 7.82
C MET A 192 14.53 13.02 8.18
N LYS A 193 15.40 12.86 9.19
CA LYS A 193 16.28 13.94 9.67
C LYS A 193 17.56 14.14 8.84
N SER A 194 17.75 13.45 7.71
CA SER A 194 18.90 13.66 6.83
C SER A 194 18.64 13.35 5.36
N VAL A 195 19.31 14.09 4.47
CA VAL A 195 19.37 13.84 3.01
C VAL A 195 20.84 13.72 2.57
N PHE A 196 21.13 12.77 1.69
CA PHE A 196 22.44 12.61 1.07
C PHE A 196 22.34 12.79 -0.45
N ILE A 197 23.20 13.66 -1.00
CA ILE A 197 23.32 13.87 -2.44
C ILE A 197 24.79 13.67 -2.84
N HIS A 198 25.05 12.62 -3.59
CA HIS A 198 26.38 12.33 -4.14
C HIS A 198 26.73 13.33 -5.24
N ARG A 199 28.01 13.72 -5.35
CA ARG A 199 28.51 14.64 -6.39
C ARG A 199 28.25 14.16 -7.82
N TYR A 200 28.16 12.84 -7.99
CA TYR A 200 27.84 12.17 -9.25
C TYR A 200 26.37 11.73 -9.33
N SER A 201 25.46 12.35 -8.57
CA SER A 201 24.02 12.00 -8.50
C SER A 201 23.36 11.81 -9.88
N GLY A 202 23.69 12.64 -10.88
CA GLY A 202 23.19 12.51 -12.25
C GLY A 202 23.62 11.25 -13.00
N ILE A 203 24.75 10.61 -12.61
CA ILE A 203 25.34 9.42 -13.24
C ILE A 203 25.59 8.28 -12.24
N LEU A 204 24.94 8.32 -11.06
CA LEU A 204 25.37 7.53 -9.90
C LEU A 204 25.33 6.02 -10.14
N SER A 205 24.40 5.53 -10.95
CA SER A 205 24.32 4.11 -11.32
C SER A 205 25.55 3.62 -12.10
N ALA A 206 26.15 4.47 -12.94
CA ALA A 206 27.38 4.13 -13.68
C ALA A 206 28.62 4.18 -12.78
N TYR A 207 28.64 5.08 -11.79
CA TYR A 207 29.67 5.12 -10.75
C TYR A 207 29.59 3.90 -9.82
N GLY A 208 28.37 3.51 -9.41
CA GLY A 208 28.14 2.30 -8.62
C GLY A 208 28.56 1.02 -9.35
N LEU A 209 28.31 0.92 -10.66
CA LEU A 209 28.79 -0.19 -11.49
C LEU A 209 30.32 -0.30 -11.52
N ALA A 210 31.05 0.82 -11.42
CA ALA A 210 32.50 0.85 -11.37
C ALA A 210 33.10 0.60 -9.97
N LEU A 211 32.27 0.67 -8.92
CA LEU A 211 32.64 0.37 -7.51
C LEU A 211 32.12 -0.99 -7.01
N ALA A 212 31.34 -1.72 -7.82
CA ALA A 212 30.69 -2.95 -7.37
C ALA A 212 31.70 -4.06 -7.07
N ASP A 213 31.63 -4.60 -5.85
CA ASP A 213 32.38 -5.80 -5.47
C ASP A 213 32.04 -6.99 -6.38
N VAL A 214 33.03 -7.85 -6.65
CA VAL A 214 32.79 -9.12 -7.35
C VAL A 214 32.19 -10.12 -6.38
N VAL A 215 30.89 -10.01 -6.17
CA VAL A 215 30.10 -10.98 -5.40
C VAL A 215 29.95 -12.27 -6.20
N HIS A 216 30.22 -13.41 -5.56
CA HIS A 216 29.74 -14.70 -6.03
C HIS A 216 28.80 -15.30 -5.00
N GLU A 217 27.71 -15.89 -5.47
CA GLU A 217 26.61 -16.38 -4.66
C GLU A 217 26.33 -17.85 -5.01
N ALA A 218 26.09 -18.66 -3.98
CA ALA A 218 25.58 -20.01 -4.12
C ALA A 218 24.45 -20.22 -3.09
N GLN A 219 23.42 -20.94 -3.52
CA GLN A 219 22.24 -21.28 -2.72
C GLN A 219 21.82 -22.75 -2.94
N GLU A 220 21.10 -23.34 -1.99
CA GLU A 220 20.49 -24.67 -2.17
C GLU A 220 19.20 -24.87 -1.34
N PRO A 221 18.18 -25.54 -1.92
CA PRO A 221 16.93 -25.77 -1.21
C PRO A 221 17.11 -26.75 -0.04
N ALA A 222 16.60 -26.36 1.12
CA ALA A 222 16.43 -27.18 2.30
C ALA A 222 14.94 -27.48 2.55
N ALA A 223 14.66 -28.49 3.36
CA ALA A 223 13.30 -28.84 3.77
C ALA A 223 13.32 -29.53 5.14
N LYS A 224 13.94 -28.87 6.12
CA LYS A 224 14.20 -29.44 7.45
C LYS A 224 13.78 -28.52 8.58
N VAL A 225 13.28 -29.13 9.66
CA VAL A 225 13.01 -28.44 10.93
C VAL A 225 14.33 -27.94 11.52
N PHE A 226 14.35 -26.67 11.92
CA PHE A 226 15.46 -26.04 12.59
C PHE A 226 15.54 -26.56 14.04
N SER A 227 16.38 -27.57 14.26
CA SER A 227 16.54 -28.26 15.55
C SER A 227 18.00 -28.60 15.79
N LYS A 228 18.35 -28.84 17.07
CA LYS A 228 19.72 -29.23 17.48
C LYS A 228 20.21 -30.52 16.81
N GLU A 229 19.29 -31.39 16.41
CA GLU A 229 19.56 -32.63 15.68
C GLU A 229 19.90 -32.37 14.19
N ASN A 230 19.35 -31.31 13.59
CA ASN A 230 19.59 -30.93 12.20
C ASN A 230 20.68 -29.84 12.02
N PHE A 231 21.17 -29.22 13.10
CA PHE A 231 22.03 -28.03 12.99
C PHE A 231 23.37 -28.30 12.30
N GLU A 232 24.02 -29.45 12.56
CA GLU A 232 25.25 -29.86 11.87
C GLU A 232 25.05 -29.99 10.35
N TYR A 233 23.89 -30.45 9.89
CA TYR A 233 23.57 -30.50 8.46
C TYR A 233 23.56 -29.10 7.84
N PHE A 234 22.91 -28.11 8.47
CA PHE A 234 22.91 -26.73 7.95
C PHE A 234 24.33 -26.13 7.92
N ARG A 235 25.16 -26.42 8.94
CA ARG A 235 26.57 -25.99 9.00
C ARG A 235 27.41 -26.60 7.87
N ASP A 236 27.30 -27.90 7.64
CA ASP A 236 28.04 -28.61 6.57
C ASP A 236 27.64 -28.10 5.17
N ARG A 237 26.34 -27.83 4.94
CA ARG A 237 25.88 -27.27 3.66
C ARG A 237 26.33 -25.83 3.46
N LEU A 238 26.22 -24.96 4.46
CA LEU A 238 26.79 -23.60 4.42
C LEU A 238 28.28 -23.62 4.06
N LYS A 239 29.07 -24.50 4.70
CA LYS A 239 30.49 -24.66 4.40
C LYS A 239 30.74 -25.11 2.95
N SER A 240 29.93 -26.05 2.44
CA SER A 240 30.01 -26.50 1.04
C SER A 240 29.76 -25.35 0.05
N LEU A 241 28.78 -24.49 0.30
CA LEU A 241 28.50 -23.31 -0.53
C LEU A 241 29.63 -22.27 -0.46
N MET A 242 30.20 -22.04 0.73
CA MET A 242 31.36 -21.15 0.91
C MET A 242 32.58 -21.66 0.13
N GLU A 243 32.87 -22.96 0.16
CA GLU A 243 33.96 -23.55 -0.62
C GLU A 243 33.69 -23.48 -2.14
N GLN A 244 32.43 -23.59 -2.58
CA GLN A 244 32.04 -23.34 -3.97
C GLN A 244 32.30 -21.88 -4.38
N CYS A 245 31.78 -20.90 -3.64
CA CYS A 245 31.97 -19.47 -3.94
C CYS A 245 33.46 -19.09 -3.97
N ARG A 246 34.23 -19.59 -3.00
CA ARG A 246 35.69 -19.44 -2.92
C ARG A 246 36.40 -19.94 -4.18
N ASN A 247 35.98 -21.09 -4.71
CA ASN A 247 36.60 -21.69 -5.89
C ASN A 247 36.29 -20.89 -7.17
N GLU A 248 35.09 -20.33 -7.31
CA GLU A 248 34.77 -19.46 -8.45
C GLU A 248 35.51 -18.11 -8.39
N LEU A 249 35.54 -17.46 -7.22
CA LEU A 249 36.32 -16.23 -7.03
C LEU A 249 37.83 -16.44 -7.29
N LYS A 250 38.37 -17.60 -6.90
CA LYS A 250 39.77 -17.97 -7.22
C LYS A 250 40.05 -18.10 -8.71
N LYS A 251 39.10 -18.57 -9.53
CA LYS A 251 39.28 -18.61 -11.01
C LYS A 251 39.37 -17.21 -11.61
N ILE A 252 38.69 -16.23 -10.99
CA ILE A 252 38.68 -14.82 -11.42
C ILE A 252 39.95 -14.08 -10.92
N GLY A 253 40.66 -14.65 -9.94
CA GLY A 253 41.98 -14.17 -9.48
C GLY A 253 42.05 -13.72 -8.02
N PHE A 254 40.96 -13.85 -7.26
CA PHE A 254 40.92 -13.41 -5.86
C PHE A 254 41.69 -14.34 -4.91
N THR A 255 42.43 -13.75 -3.97
CA THR A 255 43.16 -14.44 -2.90
C THR A 255 42.28 -14.63 -1.66
N ASP A 256 42.56 -15.69 -0.88
CA ASP A 256 41.74 -16.03 0.31
C ASP A 256 41.64 -14.90 1.34
N GLU A 257 42.69 -14.09 1.47
CA GLU A 257 42.75 -12.93 2.38
C GLU A 257 41.76 -11.80 2.02
N LEU A 258 41.22 -11.81 0.80
CA LEU A 258 40.24 -10.85 0.28
C LEU A 258 38.81 -11.41 0.26
N ILE A 259 38.60 -12.69 0.62
CA ILE A 259 37.29 -13.35 0.58
C ILE A 259 36.71 -13.40 1.99
N ARG A 260 35.62 -12.64 2.22
CA ARG A 260 34.76 -12.73 3.41
C ARG A 260 33.61 -13.70 3.15
N TYR A 261 32.79 -14.00 4.15
CA TYR A 261 31.60 -14.84 4.01
C TYR A 261 30.48 -14.36 4.94
N GLU A 262 29.27 -14.25 4.40
CA GLU A 262 28.04 -13.88 5.10
C GLU A 262 27.00 -15.00 4.90
N PRO A 263 26.88 -15.95 5.84
CA PRO A 263 25.91 -17.05 5.73
C PRO A 263 24.48 -16.62 6.08
N PHE A 264 23.51 -17.14 5.32
CA PHE A 264 22.09 -16.93 5.55
C PHE A 264 21.32 -18.26 5.50
N LEU A 265 20.28 -18.36 6.33
CA LEU A 265 19.25 -19.39 6.27
C LEU A 265 17.91 -18.72 6.01
N TYR A 266 17.11 -19.19 5.06
CA TYR A 266 15.72 -18.76 4.91
C TYR A 266 14.83 -19.57 5.83
N MET A 267 14.22 -18.90 6.81
CA MET A 267 13.53 -19.53 7.95
C MET A 267 12.08 -19.06 8.03
N ARG A 268 11.15 -19.98 8.31
CA ARG A 268 9.71 -19.69 8.51
C ARG A 268 9.11 -20.56 9.62
N TYR A 269 7.93 -20.22 10.11
CA TYR A 269 7.16 -21.17 10.92
C TYR A 269 6.58 -22.30 10.07
N SER A 270 6.50 -23.50 10.63
CA SER A 270 5.91 -24.70 10.02
C SER A 270 4.47 -24.44 9.59
N ARG A 271 4.12 -24.81 8.34
CA ARG A 271 2.84 -24.48 7.69
C ARG A 271 2.55 -22.96 7.59
N THR A 272 3.57 -22.12 7.53
CA THR A 272 3.50 -20.81 6.86
C THR A 272 4.36 -20.88 5.59
N ASP A 273 4.48 -19.77 4.86
CA ASP A 273 5.18 -19.63 3.58
C ASP A 273 6.09 -18.39 3.53
N CYS A 274 5.86 -17.42 4.42
CA CYS A 274 6.68 -16.22 4.57
C CYS A 274 8.03 -16.56 5.23
N SER A 275 9.01 -16.90 4.42
CA SER A 275 10.38 -17.22 4.84
C SER A 275 11.27 -15.98 4.88
N LEU A 276 11.89 -15.74 6.03
CA LEU A 276 12.77 -14.60 6.31
C LEU A 276 14.23 -15.00 6.18
N MET A 277 15.01 -14.19 5.48
CA MET A 277 16.46 -14.37 5.36
C MET A 277 17.14 -14.00 6.68
N CYS A 278 17.65 -15.01 7.40
CA CYS A 278 18.23 -14.87 8.73
C CYS A 278 19.73 -15.13 8.67
N SER A 279 20.54 -14.16 9.09
CA SER A 279 21.97 -14.33 9.35
C SER A 279 22.20 -14.70 10.82
N PRO A 280 23.38 -15.23 11.20
CA PRO A 280 23.82 -15.13 12.59
C PRO A 280 23.99 -13.64 12.95
N SER A 281 23.98 -13.33 14.24
CA SER A 281 24.13 -11.94 14.70
C SER A 281 25.56 -11.42 14.44
N ALA A 282 25.83 -10.14 14.68
CA ALA A 282 27.14 -9.52 14.40
C ALA A 282 28.29 -10.01 15.31
N SER A 283 28.05 -10.97 16.21
CA SER A 283 29.10 -11.75 16.88
C SER A 283 29.70 -12.81 15.96
N SER A 284 30.98 -13.16 16.14
CA SER A 284 31.64 -14.25 15.41
C SER A 284 31.18 -15.66 15.82
N ASP A 285 30.00 -15.80 16.42
CA ASP A 285 29.41 -17.07 16.82
C ASP A 285 28.28 -17.46 15.83
N GLN A 286 28.37 -18.68 15.30
CA GLN A 286 27.42 -19.27 14.37
C GLN A 286 26.62 -20.38 15.09
N SER A 287 26.16 -20.08 16.31
CA SER A 287 25.31 -20.94 17.12
C SER A 287 23.88 -20.99 16.59
N MET A 288 23.15 -22.05 16.94
CA MET A 288 21.75 -22.23 16.52
C MET A 288 20.87 -21.11 17.10
N GLU A 289 21.12 -20.78 18.35
CA GLU A 289 20.45 -19.75 19.14
C GLU A 289 20.51 -18.38 18.44
N CYS A 290 21.65 -17.98 17.86
CA CYS A 290 21.78 -16.70 17.14
C CYS A 290 20.85 -16.60 15.91
N TYR A 291 20.64 -17.69 15.17
CA TYR A 291 19.70 -17.70 14.04
C TYR A 291 18.24 -17.70 14.51
N GLU A 292 17.93 -18.41 15.61
CA GLU A 292 16.58 -18.43 16.20
C GLU A 292 16.19 -17.05 16.78
N GLU A 293 17.10 -16.35 17.44
CA GLU A 293 16.90 -14.96 17.89
C GLU A 293 16.73 -14.01 16.69
N SER A 294 17.61 -14.08 15.70
CA SER A 294 17.56 -13.30 14.45
C SER A 294 16.21 -13.46 13.71
N PHE A 295 15.72 -14.71 13.59
CA PHE A 295 14.41 -15.01 13.02
C PHE A 295 13.26 -14.42 13.87
N ASN A 296 13.26 -14.65 15.18
CA ASN A 296 12.19 -14.17 16.05
C ASN A 296 12.12 -12.63 16.11
N GLU A 297 13.26 -11.92 16.13
CA GLU A 297 13.28 -10.47 16.03
C GLU A 297 12.82 -9.95 14.66
N ALA A 298 13.23 -10.59 13.57
CA ALA A 298 12.80 -10.22 12.22
C ALA A 298 11.29 -10.43 12.03
N TYR A 299 10.78 -11.58 12.44
CA TYR A 299 9.36 -11.93 12.34
C TYR A 299 8.50 -11.02 13.21
N LYS A 300 8.90 -10.77 14.46
CA LYS A 300 8.21 -9.83 15.37
C LYS A 300 8.22 -8.40 14.85
N ARG A 301 9.27 -7.99 14.15
CA ARG A 301 9.36 -6.65 13.54
C ARG A 301 8.43 -6.51 12.34
N GLU A 302 8.48 -7.45 11.38
CA GLU A 302 7.71 -7.35 10.13
C GLU A 302 6.22 -7.64 10.33
N PHE A 303 5.85 -8.54 11.26
CA PHE A 303 4.46 -8.97 11.48
C PHE A 303 3.86 -8.56 12.83
N GLY A 304 4.65 -8.00 13.75
CA GLY A 304 4.20 -7.49 15.07
C GLY A 304 4.08 -8.53 16.19
N PHE A 305 4.11 -9.83 15.88
CA PHE A 305 3.97 -10.94 16.84
C PHE A 305 4.97 -12.07 16.55
N THR A 306 5.02 -13.09 17.40
CA THR A 306 5.68 -14.39 17.14
C THR A 306 4.66 -15.51 17.37
N ILE A 307 4.98 -16.76 16.99
CA ILE A 307 4.07 -17.91 17.16
C ILE A 307 4.69 -18.95 18.11
N PRO A 308 4.49 -18.82 19.44
CA PRO A 308 5.07 -19.74 20.42
C PRO A 308 4.64 -21.19 20.19
N GLY A 309 5.58 -22.12 20.36
CA GLY A 309 5.33 -23.57 20.26
C GLY A 309 5.14 -24.11 18.84
N ARG A 310 5.35 -23.29 17.80
CA ARG A 310 5.30 -23.71 16.39
C ARG A 310 6.73 -23.91 15.88
N GLU A 311 7.00 -25.07 15.29
CA GLU A 311 8.32 -25.40 14.74
C GLU A 311 8.78 -24.39 13.68
N ILE A 312 10.09 -24.19 13.57
CA ILE A 312 10.70 -23.38 12.51
C ILE A 312 11.27 -24.33 11.43
N ILE A 313 11.06 -24.03 10.16
CA ILE A 313 11.58 -24.76 9.00
C ILE A 313 12.58 -23.88 8.26
N VAL A 314 13.67 -24.49 7.78
CA VAL A 314 14.61 -23.87 6.83
C VAL A 314 14.29 -24.36 5.42
N ASP A 315 14.11 -23.41 4.48
CA ASP A 315 13.75 -23.66 3.08
C ASP A 315 14.91 -23.49 2.10
N ASP A 316 15.90 -22.65 2.42
CA ASP A 316 17.04 -22.33 1.56
C ASP A 316 18.26 -21.92 2.39
N ILE A 317 19.45 -22.18 1.86
CA ILE A 317 20.75 -21.99 2.51
C ILE A 317 21.63 -21.19 1.53
N ARG A 318 22.18 -20.04 1.93
CA ARG A 318 22.79 -19.04 1.02
C ARG A 318 24.05 -18.40 1.64
N THR A 319 24.96 -17.83 0.84
CA THR A 319 26.10 -17.02 1.34
C THR A 319 26.50 -15.86 0.41
N ILE A 320 26.95 -14.72 0.97
CA ILE A 320 27.35 -13.47 0.27
C ILE A 320 28.71 -12.94 0.84
N VAL A 321 29.26 -11.80 0.36
CA VAL A 321 30.61 -11.25 0.63
C VAL A 321 30.64 -9.71 0.44
N VAL A 322 30.94 -8.86 1.45
CA VAL A 322 30.97 -7.36 1.30
C VAL A 322 31.85 -6.56 2.32
N GLU A 323 31.95 -5.22 2.17
CA GLU A 323 32.64 -4.24 3.07
C GLU A 323 31.88 -2.87 3.27
N PRO A 324 31.80 -2.30 4.51
CA PRO A 324 31.22 -0.95 4.80
C PRO A 324 32.13 -0.05 5.74
N ARG A 325 31.93 1.23 6.14
CA ARG A 325 30.81 2.21 6.35
C ARG A 325 31.31 3.69 6.23
N CYS A 326 30.44 4.72 6.41
CA CYS A 326 30.77 6.17 6.52
C CYS A 326 29.76 6.99 7.39
N GLU A 327 30.00 8.29 7.62
CA GLU A 327 29.08 9.27 8.29
C GLU A 327 29.07 10.66 7.55
N ALA A 328 28.50 11.73 8.14
CA ALA A 328 27.88 12.84 7.39
C ALA A 328 28.49 14.25 7.59
N THR A 329 29.21 14.75 6.58
CA THR A 329 29.60 16.17 6.39
C THR A 329 29.58 16.55 4.89
N ILE A 330 29.99 17.78 4.52
CA ILE A 330 30.57 17.98 3.19
C ILE A 330 31.93 17.27 3.20
N THR A 331 32.16 16.35 2.25
CA THR A 331 33.43 15.61 2.17
C THR A 331 34.47 16.41 1.38
N GLU A 332 35.77 16.14 1.59
CA GLU A 332 36.84 16.73 0.76
C GLU A 332 36.69 16.38 -0.72
N GLU A 333 36.03 15.26 -1.02
CA GLU A 333 35.66 14.84 -2.38
C GLU A 333 34.48 15.62 -2.97
N GLY A 334 33.76 16.43 -2.19
CA GLY A 334 32.63 17.26 -2.65
C GLY A 334 31.26 16.58 -2.62
N ASN A 335 31.08 15.49 -1.85
CA ASN A 335 29.76 14.93 -1.58
C ASN A 335 29.01 15.75 -0.51
N ILE A 336 27.68 15.84 -0.60
CA ILE A 336 26.87 16.65 0.32
C ILE A 336 26.03 15.73 1.21
N CYS A 337 26.41 15.63 2.49
CA CYS A 337 25.66 14.93 3.52
C CYS A 337 24.98 15.95 4.44
N ILE A 338 23.65 16.00 4.43
CA ILE A 338 22.84 17.05 5.05
C ILE A 338 22.11 16.48 6.26
N ALA A 339 22.40 17.00 7.46
CA ALA A 339 21.50 16.89 8.60
C ALA A 339 20.39 17.95 8.45
N ILE A 340 19.13 17.50 8.41
CA ILE A 340 17.93 18.33 8.34
C ILE A 340 17.56 18.74 9.76
N GLY A 341 17.63 20.05 10.04
CA GLY A 341 17.12 20.62 11.29
C GLY A 341 15.59 20.61 11.32
N ASP A 342 15.03 20.48 12.53
CA ASP A 342 13.57 20.51 12.72
C ASP A 342 13.00 21.86 12.27
N GLN A 343 12.03 21.81 11.36
CA GLN A 343 11.35 22.97 10.82
C GLN A 343 9.86 22.82 11.07
N ALA A 344 9.19 23.91 11.46
CA ALA A 344 7.77 23.90 11.76
C ALA A 344 6.95 23.23 10.65
N GLN A 345 5.94 22.48 11.07
CA GLN A 345 4.85 22.04 10.21
C GLN A 345 3.99 23.27 9.90
N THR A 346 3.51 23.39 8.67
CA THR A 346 2.49 24.39 8.34
C THR A 346 1.17 23.96 8.98
N ASP A 347 0.53 24.83 9.75
CA ASP A 347 -0.83 24.59 10.25
C ASP A 347 -1.77 24.39 9.05
N ILE A 348 -2.39 23.22 8.97
CA ILE A 348 -3.39 22.88 7.96
C ILE A 348 -4.75 23.02 8.63
N GLY A 349 -5.60 23.90 8.08
CA GLY A 349 -6.94 24.15 8.60
C GLY A 349 -7.92 23.03 8.26
N VAL A 350 -9.16 23.17 8.76
CA VAL A 350 -10.29 22.30 8.39
C VAL A 350 -10.94 22.70 7.06
N ASP A 351 -10.65 23.90 6.56
CA ASP A 351 -11.14 24.40 5.27
C ASP A 351 -10.55 23.60 4.09
N ILE A 352 -11.30 23.48 3.01
CA ILE A 352 -10.90 22.67 1.86
C ILE A 352 -9.74 23.31 1.08
N ASP A 353 -8.56 22.71 1.20
CA ASP A 353 -7.43 22.97 0.31
C ASP A 353 -7.34 21.88 -0.79
N PRO A 354 -7.41 22.24 -2.09
CA PRO A 354 -7.32 21.31 -3.22
C PRO A 354 -6.08 20.41 -3.27
N ILE A 355 -4.94 20.87 -2.76
CA ILE A 355 -3.67 20.13 -2.76
C ILE A 355 -3.70 19.10 -1.62
N GLN A 356 -4.08 19.54 -0.43
CA GLN A 356 -4.26 18.66 0.72
C GLN A 356 -5.35 17.60 0.45
N LEU A 357 -6.40 17.92 -0.31
CA LEU A 357 -7.43 16.97 -0.73
C LEU A 357 -6.83 15.77 -1.48
N SER A 358 -5.97 16.02 -2.48
CA SER A 358 -5.24 14.95 -3.18
C SER A 358 -4.26 14.21 -2.25
N ILE A 359 -3.57 14.90 -1.34
CA ILE A 359 -2.61 14.29 -0.39
C ILE A 359 -3.32 13.35 0.61
N PHE A 360 -4.41 13.81 1.24
CA PHE A 360 -5.20 13.00 2.18
C PHE A 360 -5.84 11.79 1.49
N SER A 361 -6.34 11.94 0.26
CA SER A 361 -6.87 10.84 -0.55
C SER A 361 -5.83 9.73 -0.75
N HIS A 362 -4.60 10.08 -1.18
CA HIS A 362 -3.50 9.14 -1.33
C HIS A 362 -3.07 8.50 0.00
N ARG A 363 -3.13 9.25 1.11
CA ARG A 363 -2.80 8.74 2.45
C ARG A 363 -3.83 7.73 2.96
N PHE A 364 -5.13 8.03 2.90
CA PHE A 364 -6.17 7.08 3.32
C PHE A 364 -6.17 5.81 2.45
N MET A 365 -5.97 5.92 1.13
CA MET A 365 -5.83 4.76 0.26
C MET A 365 -4.58 3.92 0.61
N SER A 366 -3.45 4.57 0.92
CA SER A 366 -2.23 3.87 1.36
C SER A 366 -2.39 3.11 2.68
N ILE A 367 -3.28 3.54 3.57
CA ILE A 367 -3.63 2.80 4.80
C ILE A 367 -4.30 1.48 4.41
N ALA A 368 -5.35 1.53 3.58
CA ALA A 368 -6.07 0.34 3.14
C ALA A 368 -5.17 -0.62 2.33
N GLU A 369 -4.26 -0.09 1.51
CA GLU A 369 -3.26 -0.90 0.79
C GLU A 369 -2.30 -1.63 1.74
N GLN A 370 -1.80 -0.95 2.78
CA GLN A 370 -0.94 -1.58 3.79
C GLN A 370 -1.68 -2.63 4.63
N MET A 371 -2.96 -2.42 4.95
CA MET A 371 -3.81 -3.45 5.57
C MET A 371 -3.89 -4.70 4.68
N GLY A 372 -4.12 -4.53 3.38
CA GLY A 372 -4.22 -5.61 2.41
C GLY A 372 -2.91 -6.40 2.25
N GLN A 373 -1.77 -5.72 2.23
CA GLN A 373 -0.44 -6.36 2.19
C GLN A 373 -0.18 -7.25 3.42
N ILE A 374 -0.58 -6.80 4.62
CA ILE A 374 -0.45 -7.62 5.84
C ILE A 374 -1.38 -8.83 5.80
N LEU A 375 -2.63 -8.66 5.36
CA LEU A 375 -3.60 -9.75 5.24
C LEU A 375 -3.10 -10.83 4.26
N GLN A 376 -2.72 -10.45 3.03
CA GLN A 376 -2.24 -11.37 2.01
C GLN A 376 -1.03 -12.21 2.49
N ARG A 377 -0.07 -11.57 3.16
CA ARG A 377 1.14 -12.25 3.64
C ARG A 377 0.84 -13.19 4.81
N THR A 378 0.06 -12.75 5.79
CA THR A 378 -0.14 -13.49 7.05
C THR A 378 -1.25 -14.53 7.02
N ALA A 379 -2.19 -14.47 6.06
CA ALA A 379 -3.18 -15.51 5.80
C ALA A 379 -2.52 -16.79 5.24
N ILE A 380 -3.15 -17.95 5.47
CA ILE A 380 -2.65 -19.25 4.99
C ILE A 380 -3.59 -19.95 4.00
N SER A 381 -4.86 -19.51 3.85
CA SER A 381 -5.71 -20.06 2.79
C SER A 381 -5.35 -19.52 1.40
N THR A 382 -5.45 -20.39 0.41
CA THR A 382 -5.22 -20.06 -1.02
C THR A 382 -6.21 -19.04 -1.57
N ASN A 383 -7.42 -18.94 -1.00
CA ASN A 383 -8.39 -17.92 -1.38
C ASN A 383 -7.87 -16.50 -1.03
N ILE A 384 -7.43 -16.27 0.21
CA ILE A 384 -6.96 -14.95 0.63
C ILE A 384 -5.56 -14.65 0.07
N LYS A 385 -4.61 -15.60 0.13
CA LYS A 385 -3.22 -15.35 -0.31
C LYS A 385 -3.03 -15.32 -1.82
N GLU A 386 -3.52 -16.34 -2.54
CA GLU A 386 -3.19 -16.58 -3.95
C GLU A 386 -4.26 -16.01 -4.91
N ARG A 387 -5.54 -16.21 -4.57
CA ARG A 387 -6.67 -15.70 -5.37
C ARG A 387 -7.02 -14.24 -5.07
N LEU A 388 -6.41 -13.67 -4.02
CA LEU A 388 -6.65 -12.30 -3.53
C LEU A 388 -8.13 -12.04 -3.20
N ASP A 389 -8.82 -13.09 -2.72
CA ASP A 389 -10.25 -13.07 -2.41
C ASP A 389 -10.50 -12.45 -1.02
N PHE A 390 -10.17 -11.17 -0.95
CA PHE A 390 -10.32 -10.32 0.23
C PHE A 390 -10.47 -8.84 -0.18
N SER A 391 -10.80 -7.97 0.76
CA SER A 391 -10.77 -6.51 0.58
C SER A 391 -10.54 -5.79 1.92
N CYS A 392 -9.75 -4.72 1.92
CA CYS A 392 -9.48 -3.86 3.07
C CYS A 392 -9.97 -2.43 2.84
N ALA A 393 -10.55 -1.81 3.87
CA ALA A 393 -11.12 -0.47 3.79
C ALA A 393 -11.14 0.27 5.15
N LEU A 394 -11.19 1.60 5.06
CA LEU A 394 -11.30 2.56 6.16
C LEU A 394 -12.66 3.28 6.07
N PHE A 395 -13.31 3.45 7.22
CA PHE A 395 -14.65 4.04 7.34
C PHE A 395 -14.66 5.14 8.42
N GLY A 396 -15.48 6.17 8.21
CA GLY A 396 -15.65 7.28 9.15
C GLY A 396 -16.38 6.85 10.42
N PRO A 397 -16.53 7.76 11.40
CA PRO A 397 -17.23 7.47 12.67
C PRO A 397 -18.73 7.18 12.48
N ASP A 398 -19.29 7.48 11.31
CA ASP A 398 -20.66 7.14 10.87
C ASP A 398 -20.74 5.80 10.09
N GLY A 399 -19.61 5.10 9.94
CA GLY A 399 -19.48 3.91 9.10
C GLY A 399 -19.50 4.18 7.59
N GLY A 400 -19.47 5.43 7.11
CA GLY A 400 -19.35 5.76 5.69
C GLY A 400 -17.95 5.42 5.15
N LEU A 401 -17.87 4.86 3.94
CA LEU A 401 -16.58 4.49 3.33
C LEU A 401 -15.72 5.75 3.07
N VAL A 402 -14.44 5.69 3.45
CA VAL A 402 -13.47 6.79 3.28
C VAL A 402 -12.47 6.45 2.19
N ALA A 403 -11.88 5.25 2.29
CA ALA A 403 -10.96 4.72 1.29
C ALA A 403 -10.94 3.19 1.34
N ASN A 404 -10.60 2.59 0.21
CA ASN A 404 -10.39 1.16 0.07
C ASN A 404 -9.13 0.92 -0.76
N ALA A 405 -8.52 -0.24 -0.59
CA ALA A 405 -7.54 -0.74 -1.56
C ALA A 405 -8.25 -1.28 -2.82
N PRO A 406 -7.56 -1.35 -3.98
CA PRO A 406 -8.16 -1.75 -5.26
C PRO A 406 -8.34 -3.27 -5.37
N HIS A 407 -9.19 -3.82 -4.50
CA HIS A 407 -9.57 -5.23 -4.44
C HIS A 407 -10.97 -5.47 -5.05
N ILE A 408 -11.59 -6.61 -4.74
CA ILE A 408 -12.83 -7.09 -5.37
C ILE A 408 -14.02 -6.13 -5.10
N PRO A 409 -14.64 -5.53 -6.14
CA PRO A 409 -15.69 -4.53 -5.95
C PRO A 409 -16.95 -5.01 -5.20
N VAL A 410 -17.29 -6.29 -5.26
CA VAL A 410 -18.50 -6.84 -4.61
C VAL A 410 -18.43 -6.73 -3.08
N HIS A 411 -17.22 -6.85 -2.50
CA HIS A 411 -17.01 -6.64 -1.07
C HIS A 411 -17.26 -5.18 -0.69
N LEU A 412 -16.70 -4.26 -1.47
CA LEU A 412 -16.67 -2.83 -1.17
C LEU A 412 -18.07 -2.21 -1.10
N GLY A 413 -18.97 -2.60 -2.02
CA GLY A 413 -20.37 -2.17 -1.99
C GLY A 413 -21.13 -2.65 -0.75
N GLY A 414 -20.81 -3.84 -0.22
CA GLY A 414 -21.46 -4.41 0.97
C GLY A 414 -20.87 -3.91 2.30
N MET A 415 -19.55 -3.69 2.37
CA MET A 415 -18.85 -3.42 3.64
C MET A 415 -19.31 -2.14 4.35
N GLN A 416 -19.69 -1.07 3.62
CA GLN A 416 -20.26 0.13 4.25
C GLN A 416 -21.57 -0.17 4.99
N ALA A 417 -22.46 -0.97 4.39
CA ALA A 417 -23.68 -1.42 5.04
C ALA A 417 -23.38 -2.35 6.24
N THR A 418 -22.35 -3.20 6.13
CA THR A 418 -21.88 -4.06 7.22
C THR A 418 -21.40 -3.24 8.44
N VAL A 419 -20.54 -2.25 8.23
CA VAL A 419 -20.02 -1.40 9.33
C VAL A 419 -21.15 -0.61 9.98
N ARG A 420 -22.03 0.03 9.20
CA ARG A 420 -23.20 0.73 9.73
C ARG A 420 -24.16 -0.18 10.50
N PHE A 421 -24.42 -1.39 10.01
CA PHE A 421 -25.21 -2.38 10.75
C PHE A 421 -24.61 -2.69 12.13
N GLN A 422 -23.27 -2.84 12.24
CA GLN A 422 -22.66 -3.09 13.56
C GLN A 422 -22.79 -1.88 14.50
N ILE A 423 -22.65 -0.64 13.98
CA ILE A 423 -22.85 0.61 14.73
C ILE A 423 -24.29 0.70 15.26
N GLU A 424 -25.29 0.42 14.41
CA GLU A 424 -26.71 0.42 14.78
C GLU A 424 -27.08 -0.73 15.73
N HIS A 425 -26.46 -1.91 15.57
CA HIS A 425 -26.80 -3.11 16.31
C HIS A 425 -26.21 -3.18 17.72
N LEU A 426 -24.97 -2.71 17.89
CA LEU A 426 -24.27 -2.68 19.19
C LEU A 426 -24.47 -1.35 19.92
N GLY A 427 -24.67 -0.26 19.19
CA GLY A 427 -24.61 1.10 19.73
C GLY A 427 -23.21 1.49 20.23
N ILE A 428 -23.06 2.73 20.68
CA ILE A 428 -21.79 3.21 21.26
C ILE A 428 -21.48 2.45 22.56
N GLU A 429 -22.48 2.18 23.39
CA GLU A 429 -22.33 1.43 24.65
C GLU A 429 -21.90 -0.04 24.47
N GLY A 430 -22.11 -0.63 23.29
CA GLY A 430 -21.66 -2.00 22.99
C GLY A 430 -20.20 -2.09 22.53
N MET A 431 -19.62 -0.99 22.05
CA MET A 431 -18.29 -0.94 21.43
C MET A 431 -17.25 -0.35 22.36
N HIS A 432 -16.10 -1.02 22.51
CA HIS A 432 -15.02 -0.62 23.40
C HIS A 432 -13.67 -0.62 22.66
N ASP A 433 -12.68 0.06 23.24
CA ASP A 433 -11.32 -0.02 22.72
C ASP A 433 -10.76 -1.46 22.86
N GLY A 434 -10.03 -1.91 21.84
CA GLY A 434 -9.57 -3.28 21.72
C GLY A 434 -10.64 -4.35 21.40
N ASP A 435 -11.89 -3.96 21.10
CA ASP A 435 -12.88 -4.91 20.54
C ASP A 435 -12.58 -5.23 19.07
N VAL A 436 -12.88 -6.46 18.62
CA VAL A 436 -12.92 -6.82 17.19
C VAL A 436 -14.18 -7.64 16.93
N ILE A 437 -14.93 -7.23 15.91
CA ILE A 437 -16.25 -7.76 15.56
C ILE A 437 -16.13 -8.62 14.29
N LEU A 438 -16.67 -9.84 14.33
CA LEU A 438 -16.80 -10.75 13.20
C LEU A 438 -18.26 -10.86 12.76
N CYS A 439 -18.51 -10.71 11.45
CA CYS A 439 -19.82 -10.93 10.85
C CYS A 439 -19.74 -11.39 9.38
N ASN A 440 -20.67 -12.24 8.96
CA ASN A 440 -20.85 -12.73 7.57
C ASN A 440 -22.33 -12.99 7.22
N HIS A 441 -23.26 -12.90 8.17
CA HIS A 441 -24.66 -13.19 7.95
C HIS A 441 -25.27 -12.15 6.99
N PRO A 442 -26.11 -12.52 6.00
CA PRO A 442 -26.60 -11.59 4.97
C PRO A 442 -27.38 -10.38 5.54
N LYS A 443 -28.19 -10.59 6.59
CA LYS A 443 -28.83 -9.49 7.35
C LYS A 443 -27.84 -8.42 7.87
N ALA A 444 -26.59 -8.78 8.11
CA ALA A 444 -25.51 -7.89 8.55
C ALA A 444 -24.63 -7.39 7.39
N GLY A 445 -25.04 -7.54 6.13
CA GLY A 445 -24.29 -7.08 4.94
C GLY A 445 -23.21 -8.04 4.42
N GLY A 446 -23.21 -9.31 4.85
CA GLY A 446 -22.38 -10.35 4.22
C GLY A 446 -22.87 -10.69 2.81
N SER A 447 -21.94 -10.92 1.88
CA SER A 447 -22.23 -11.25 0.47
C SER A 447 -22.72 -12.70 0.33
N HIS A 448 -21.99 -13.63 0.95
CA HIS A 448 -22.30 -15.04 1.15
C HIS A 448 -21.53 -15.51 2.39
N LEU A 449 -21.88 -16.64 3.01
CA LEU A 449 -21.29 -17.00 4.31
C LEU A 449 -19.76 -17.17 4.33
N PRO A 450 -19.09 -17.72 3.30
CA PRO A 450 -17.62 -17.80 3.27
C PRO A 450 -16.87 -16.47 3.47
N ASP A 451 -17.51 -15.33 3.15
CA ASP A 451 -16.94 -13.99 3.32
C ASP A 451 -17.01 -13.50 4.78
N LEU A 452 -15.99 -13.84 5.57
CA LEU A 452 -15.88 -13.36 6.95
C LEU A 452 -15.40 -11.90 6.95
N THR A 453 -16.23 -10.98 7.45
CA THR A 453 -15.87 -9.57 7.63
C THR A 453 -15.44 -9.32 9.08
N VAL A 454 -14.25 -8.77 9.25
CA VAL A 454 -13.63 -8.43 10.53
C VAL A 454 -13.51 -6.91 10.63
N ILE A 455 -14.21 -6.34 11.60
CA ILE A 455 -14.37 -4.88 11.82
C ILE A 455 -13.77 -4.53 13.17
N THR A 456 -13.03 -3.42 13.25
CA THR A 456 -12.41 -2.93 14.48
C THR A 456 -12.70 -1.43 14.64
N PRO A 457 -13.38 -0.99 15.72
CA PRO A 457 -13.50 0.42 16.06
C PRO A 457 -12.12 0.99 16.42
N VAL A 458 -11.82 2.19 15.90
CA VAL A 458 -10.57 2.90 16.18
C VAL A 458 -10.85 3.97 17.22
N TYR A 459 -10.22 3.87 18.39
CA TYR A 459 -10.25 4.87 19.45
C TYR A 459 -8.98 5.72 19.44
N TYR A 460 -9.05 6.98 19.89
CA TYR A 460 -7.88 7.86 19.93
C TYR A 460 -7.87 8.72 21.20
N LYS A 461 -6.73 8.73 21.91
CA LYS A 461 -6.48 9.49 23.15
C LYS A 461 -7.62 9.44 24.19
N GLY A 462 -8.30 8.29 24.30
CA GLY A 462 -9.38 8.08 25.27
C GLY A 462 -10.73 8.68 24.85
N SER A 463 -11.01 8.80 23.55
CA SER A 463 -12.32 9.21 23.04
C SER A 463 -13.46 8.33 23.54
N GLU A 464 -14.60 8.91 23.92
CA GLU A 464 -15.79 8.15 24.39
C GLU A 464 -16.51 7.38 23.27
N ARG A 465 -16.10 7.59 22.02
CA ARG A 465 -16.64 6.95 20.82
C ARG A 465 -15.52 6.61 19.83
N PRO A 466 -15.73 5.66 18.90
CA PRO A 466 -14.82 5.43 17.80
C PRO A 466 -14.66 6.69 16.94
N VAL A 467 -13.43 6.99 16.53
CA VAL A 467 -13.11 8.10 15.60
C VAL A 467 -13.04 7.63 14.15
N PHE A 468 -12.78 6.35 13.93
CA PHE A 468 -12.79 5.66 12.64
C PHE A 468 -13.22 4.21 12.86
N PHE A 469 -13.51 3.48 11.79
CA PHE A 469 -13.51 2.01 11.78
C PHE A 469 -12.59 1.52 10.69
N VAL A 470 -11.79 0.50 10.99
CA VAL A 470 -11.05 -0.27 9.98
C VAL A 470 -11.75 -1.62 9.80
N ALA A 471 -11.85 -2.09 8.57
CA ALA A 471 -12.42 -3.40 8.31
C ALA A 471 -11.77 -4.09 7.12
N ASN A 472 -11.84 -5.41 7.14
CA ASN A 472 -11.53 -6.24 5.99
C ASN A 472 -12.53 -7.40 5.86
N ARG A 473 -12.71 -7.89 4.64
CA ARG A 473 -13.51 -9.08 4.29
C ARG A 473 -12.59 -10.08 3.62
N GLY A 474 -12.68 -11.36 3.94
CA GLY A 474 -11.87 -12.43 3.35
C GLY A 474 -12.66 -13.73 3.18
N HIS A 475 -12.45 -14.42 2.06
CA HIS A 475 -13.19 -15.63 1.69
C HIS A 475 -12.53 -16.90 2.27
N HIS A 476 -13.13 -17.49 3.30
CA HIS A 476 -12.64 -18.72 3.91
C HIS A 476 -13.07 -19.96 3.12
N ALA A 477 -12.11 -20.83 2.76
CA ALA A 477 -12.33 -21.96 1.86
C ALA A 477 -13.24 -23.09 2.41
N ASP A 478 -13.55 -23.13 3.70
CA ASP A 478 -14.64 -23.92 4.30
C ASP A 478 -15.00 -23.34 5.68
N ILE A 479 -16.29 -23.30 6.01
CA ILE A 479 -16.86 -22.91 7.31
C ILE A 479 -18.02 -23.84 7.72
N GLY A 480 -18.02 -25.09 7.24
CA GLY A 480 -19.02 -26.11 7.53
C GLY A 480 -20.16 -26.20 6.50
N GLY A 481 -21.34 -26.62 6.94
CA GLY A 481 -22.53 -26.80 6.09
C GLY A 481 -22.58 -28.16 5.38
N LEU A 482 -23.52 -28.32 4.43
CA LEU A 482 -23.78 -29.58 3.71
C LEU A 482 -22.58 -30.09 2.90
N VAL A 483 -21.92 -29.22 2.14
CA VAL A 483 -20.83 -29.58 1.21
C VAL A 483 -19.51 -28.94 1.64
N PRO A 484 -18.35 -29.55 1.30
CA PRO A 484 -17.07 -28.86 1.36
C PRO A 484 -17.10 -27.58 0.53
N GLY A 485 -16.51 -26.51 1.04
CA GLY A 485 -16.51 -25.20 0.38
C GLY A 485 -17.65 -24.27 0.79
N SER A 486 -18.61 -24.75 1.61
CA SER A 486 -19.70 -23.92 2.18
C SER A 486 -20.57 -23.15 1.17
N MET A 487 -20.63 -23.64 -0.07
CA MET A 487 -21.49 -23.15 -1.16
C MET A 487 -22.37 -24.28 -1.73
N PRO A 488 -23.29 -24.88 -0.95
CA PRO A 488 -24.16 -25.96 -1.42
C PRO A 488 -25.19 -25.47 -2.47
N PRO A 489 -25.20 -25.99 -3.71
CA PRO A 489 -26.17 -25.59 -4.75
C PRO A 489 -27.61 -26.11 -4.47
N HIS A 490 -27.83 -26.75 -3.31
CA HIS A 490 -29.07 -27.40 -2.91
C HIS A 490 -29.46 -27.06 -1.45
N SER A 491 -28.93 -25.98 -0.88
CA SER A 491 -29.46 -25.46 0.38
C SER A 491 -30.90 -24.97 0.21
N THR A 492 -31.63 -25.01 1.32
CA THR A 492 -33.01 -24.51 1.45
C THR A 492 -33.18 -23.66 2.70
N CYS A 493 -32.14 -23.60 3.56
CA CYS A 493 -32.04 -22.67 4.68
C CYS A 493 -30.57 -22.35 4.99
N LEU A 494 -30.30 -21.14 5.50
CA LEU A 494 -28.95 -20.60 5.74
C LEU A 494 -28.09 -21.49 6.65
N GLN A 495 -28.72 -22.23 7.58
CA GLN A 495 -28.03 -23.14 8.50
C GLN A 495 -27.38 -24.35 7.79
N GLN A 496 -27.74 -24.62 6.53
CA GLN A 496 -27.13 -25.66 5.70
C GLN A 496 -25.86 -25.19 4.96
N GLU A 497 -25.58 -23.88 4.95
CA GLU A 497 -24.50 -23.29 4.13
C GLU A 497 -23.18 -23.17 4.92
N GLY A 498 -23.24 -22.83 6.21
CA GLY A 498 -22.04 -22.75 7.06
C GLY A 498 -22.27 -22.02 8.38
N ALA A 499 -21.17 -21.67 9.07
CA ALA A 499 -21.21 -20.87 10.28
C ALA A 499 -21.66 -19.43 9.98
N ALA A 500 -22.68 -18.94 10.69
CA ALA A 500 -23.27 -17.62 10.44
C ALA A 500 -23.18 -16.72 11.68
N PHE A 501 -22.54 -15.56 11.51
CA PHE A 501 -22.24 -14.55 12.51
C PHE A 501 -22.97 -13.25 12.15
N VAL A 502 -23.94 -12.84 12.97
CA VAL A 502 -24.64 -11.54 12.83
C VAL A 502 -23.79 -10.43 13.43
N SER A 503 -23.35 -10.64 14.67
CA SER A 503 -22.32 -9.86 15.36
C SER A 503 -21.70 -10.77 16.41
N PHE A 504 -20.39 -10.94 16.37
CA PHE A 504 -19.64 -11.72 17.36
C PHE A 504 -18.38 -10.95 17.73
N LYS A 505 -18.16 -10.70 19.02
CA LYS A 505 -16.87 -10.19 19.51
C LYS A 505 -15.82 -11.29 19.39
N LEU A 506 -15.11 -11.29 18.27
CA LEU A 506 -13.93 -12.10 18.00
C LEU A 506 -12.82 -11.77 19.00
N VAL A 507 -12.65 -10.49 19.30
CA VAL A 507 -11.88 -9.98 20.43
C VAL A 507 -12.82 -9.10 21.27
N ASP A 508 -12.80 -9.28 22.58
CA ASP A 508 -13.55 -8.46 23.56
C ASP A 508 -12.52 -7.79 24.47
N GLN A 509 -12.41 -6.46 24.40
CA GLN A 509 -11.45 -5.64 25.16
C GLN A 509 -10.02 -6.24 25.18
N GLY A 510 -9.48 -6.53 24.00
CA GLY A 510 -8.13 -7.11 23.81
C GLY A 510 -8.01 -8.63 24.06
N ARG A 511 -9.11 -9.34 24.38
CA ARG A 511 -9.10 -10.79 24.64
C ARG A 511 -9.78 -11.58 23.51
N LEU A 512 -8.99 -12.39 22.79
CA LEU A 512 -9.46 -13.26 21.70
C LEU A 512 -10.39 -14.35 22.24
N GLN A 513 -11.62 -14.43 21.72
CA GLN A 513 -12.67 -15.35 22.16
C GLN A 513 -12.58 -16.74 21.48
N GLU A 514 -11.36 -17.27 21.38
CA GLU A 514 -11.02 -18.42 20.53
C GLU A 514 -11.84 -19.69 20.82
N ALA A 515 -12.05 -20.03 22.10
CA ALA A 515 -12.87 -21.20 22.46
C ALA A 515 -14.32 -21.08 21.97
N LYS A 516 -14.90 -19.87 22.00
CA LYS A 516 -16.27 -19.62 21.53
C LYS A 516 -16.34 -19.54 20.00
N LEU A 517 -15.31 -19.01 19.35
CA LEU A 517 -15.16 -19.06 17.90
C LEU A 517 -15.12 -20.52 17.39
N ILE A 518 -14.34 -21.39 18.04
CA ILE A 518 -14.27 -22.83 17.71
C ILE A 518 -15.64 -23.50 17.87
N GLU A 519 -16.38 -23.20 18.94
CA GLU A 519 -17.75 -23.70 19.13
C GLU A 519 -18.67 -23.26 17.97
N LEU A 520 -18.66 -21.98 17.60
CA LEU A 520 -19.51 -21.41 16.55
C LEU A 520 -19.15 -21.91 15.15
N LEU A 521 -17.86 -22.10 14.83
CA LEU A 521 -17.40 -22.69 13.57
C LEU A 521 -17.74 -24.19 13.44
N ASN A 522 -17.94 -24.89 14.56
CA ASN A 522 -18.40 -26.28 14.58
C ASN A 522 -19.93 -26.42 14.67
N ALA A 523 -20.65 -25.38 15.10
CA ALA A 523 -22.09 -25.40 15.28
C ALA A 523 -22.92 -25.89 14.07
N PRO A 524 -22.55 -25.67 12.79
CA PRO A 524 -23.28 -26.23 11.64
C PRO A 524 -23.34 -27.76 11.62
N GLY A 525 -22.40 -28.46 12.29
CA GLY A 525 -22.43 -29.93 12.42
C GLY A 525 -23.60 -30.48 13.27
N ASN A 526 -24.37 -29.62 13.92
CA ASN A 526 -25.62 -30.00 14.60
C ASN A 526 -26.82 -30.08 13.63
N VAL A 527 -26.68 -29.60 12.39
CA VAL A 527 -27.73 -29.64 11.37
C VAL A 527 -27.67 -30.99 10.62
N PRO A 528 -28.80 -31.71 10.44
CA PRO A 528 -28.79 -33.00 9.76
C PRO A 528 -28.15 -32.96 8.36
N GLY A 529 -27.13 -33.80 8.15
CA GLY A 529 -26.38 -33.89 6.89
C GLY A 529 -25.27 -32.85 6.72
N CYS A 530 -25.11 -31.90 7.65
CA CYS A 530 -24.04 -30.90 7.62
C CYS A 530 -22.81 -31.35 8.44
N SER A 531 -21.69 -30.66 8.21
CA SER A 531 -20.49 -30.73 9.04
C SER A 531 -20.24 -29.39 9.73
N GLY A 532 -19.50 -29.38 10.84
CA GLY A 532 -18.74 -28.20 11.26
C GLY A 532 -17.64 -27.89 10.26
N THR A 533 -16.92 -26.77 10.44
CA THR A 533 -15.81 -26.43 9.53
C THR A 533 -14.81 -27.58 9.37
N ARG A 534 -14.47 -27.85 8.10
CA ARG A 534 -13.50 -28.86 7.71
C ARG A 534 -12.07 -28.34 7.81
N ASN A 535 -11.90 -27.00 7.80
CA ASN A 535 -10.61 -26.30 7.73
C ASN A 535 -10.36 -25.41 8.96
N LEU A 536 -10.72 -25.87 10.18
CA LEU A 536 -10.65 -25.09 11.42
C LEU A 536 -9.30 -24.38 11.65
N SER A 537 -8.19 -25.07 11.37
CA SER A 537 -6.82 -24.54 11.46
C SER A 537 -6.64 -23.26 10.65
N ASP A 538 -7.26 -23.23 9.47
CA ASP A 538 -7.09 -22.17 8.48
C ASP A 538 -8.03 -21.03 8.80
N ASN A 539 -9.28 -21.30 9.20
CA ASN A 539 -10.19 -20.28 9.74
C ASN A 539 -9.54 -19.52 10.91
N LEU A 540 -8.94 -20.24 11.86
CA LEU A 540 -8.30 -19.65 13.04
C LEU A 540 -6.98 -18.92 12.70
N SER A 541 -6.34 -19.23 11.58
CA SER A 541 -5.11 -18.57 11.15
C SER A 541 -5.42 -17.30 10.34
N ASP A 542 -6.33 -17.43 9.38
CA ASP A 542 -6.81 -16.32 8.55
C ASP A 542 -7.54 -15.26 9.39
N LEU A 543 -8.39 -15.64 10.36
CA LEU A 543 -9.03 -14.66 11.26
C LEU A 543 -8.00 -13.89 12.11
N ARG A 544 -6.84 -14.48 12.42
CA ARG A 544 -5.72 -13.76 13.06
C ARG A 544 -5.00 -12.83 12.09
N ALA A 545 -4.83 -13.23 10.83
CA ALA A 545 -4.34 -12.35 9.76
C ALA A 545 -5.27 -11.13 9.54
N GLN A 546 -6.59 -11.35 9.57
CA GLN A 546 -7.60 -10.28 9.48
C GLN A 546 -7.55 -9.33 10.69
N ILE A 547 -7.29 -9.82 11.91
CA ILE A 547 -7.02 -8.96 13.08
C ILE A 547 -5.74 -8.15 12.89
N ALA A 548 -4.64 -8.79 12.47
CA ALA A 548 -3.35 -8.12 12.26
C ALA A 548 -3.42 -7.02 11.19
N ALA A 549 -4.17 -7.25 10.10
CA ALA A 549 -4.44 -6.25 9.07
C ALA A 549 -5.16 -5.01 9.65
N ASN A 550 -6.23 -5.20 10.43
CA ASN A 550 -6.91 -4.09 11.11
C ASN A 550 -5.99 -3.37 12.10
N GLN A 551 -5.14 -4.08 12.84
CA GLN A 551 -4.18 -3.48 13.78
C GLN A 551 -3.15 -2.58 13.06
N LYS A 552 -2.68 -2.97 11.86
CA LYS A 552 -1.85 -2.12 11.00
C LYS A 552 -2.61 -0.86 10.54
N GLY A 553 -3.90 -1.01 10.21
CA GLY A 553 -4.79 0.11 9.89
C GLY A 553 -4.90 1.12 11.03
N ILE A 554 -5.19 0.65 12.26
CA ILE A 554 -5.25 1.49 13.47
C ILE A 554 -3.97 2.31 13.65
N GLY A 555 -2.79 1.66 13.57
CA GLY A 555 -1.51 2.33 13.77
C GLY A 555 -1.31 3.50 12.81
N LEU A 556 -1.54 3.28 11.51
CA LEU A 556 -1.38 4.33 10.49
C LEU A 556 -2.42 5.45 10.59
N VAL A 557 -3.65 5.14 11.03
CA VAL A 557 -4.68 6.16 11.32
C VAL A 557 -4.26 7.01 12.52
N CYS A 558 -3.71 6.40 13.57
CA CYS A 558 -3.20 7.14 14.73
C CYS A 558 -1.98 8.01 14.36
N GLU A 559 -1.02 7.48 13.57
CA GLU A 559 0.09 8.27 13.01
C GLU A 559 -0.42 9.50 12.23
N LEU A 560 -1.48 9.33 11.41
CA LEU A 560 -2.07 10.42 10.63
C LEU A 560 -2.73 11.48 11.53
N ILE A 561 -3.47 11.06 12.56
CA ILE A 561 -4.09 11.97 13.54
C ILE A 561 -3.04 12.69 14.39
N GLU A 562 -1.91 12.05 14.72
CA GLU A 562 -0.78 12.68 15.40
C GLU A 562 -0.07 13.72 14.53
N CYS A 563 0.00 13.49 13.21
CA CYS A 563 0.59 14.45 12.28
C CYS A 563 -0.27 15.68 12.02
N TYR A 564 -1.61 15.57 11.98
CA TYR A 564 -2.48 16.66 11.47
C TYR A 564 -3.58 17.12 12.44
N GLY A 565 -3.83 16.40 13.54
CA GLY A 565 -4.96 16.65 14.42
C GLY A 565 -6.26 16.02 13.90
N LEU A 566 -7.13 15.61 14.82
CA LEU A 566 -8.32 14.81 14.50
C LEU A 566 -9.32 15.58 13.63
N ASP A 567 -9.58 16.85 13.97
CA ASP A 567 -10.57 17.67 13.28
C ASP A 567 -10.19 17.91 11.81
N VAL A 568 -8.90 18.06 11.52
CA VAL A 568 -8.36 18.19 10.15
C VAL A 568 -8.50 16.87 9.40
N VAL A 569 -8.12 15.75 10.01
CA VAL A 569 -8.27 14.40 9.42
C VAL A 569 -9.74 14.10 9.08
N HIS A 570 -10.68 14.47 9.96
CA HIS A 570 -12.13 14.33 9.73
C HIS A 570 -12.69 15.32 8.70
N ALA A 571 -12.17 16.55 8.64
CA ALA A 571 -12.56 17.51 7.60
C ALA A 571 -12.15 17.03 6.20
N TYR A 572 -10.89 16.61 6.01
CA TYR A 572 -10.43 16.10 4.71
C TYR A 572 -11.08 14.77 4.32
N MET A 573 -11.40 13.90 5.29
CA MET A 573 -12.24 12.72 5.07
C MET A 573 -13.60 13.13 4.46
N ALA A 574 -14.29 14.11 5.04
CA ALA A 574 -15.58 14.60 4.53
C ALA A 574 -15.44 15.29 3.16
N HIS A 575 -14.39 16.08 2.95
CA HIS A 575 -14.11 16.73 1.65
C HIS A 575 -13.89 15.69 0.54
N ILE A 576 -13.20 14.59 0.81
CA ILE A 576 -13.01 13.47 -0.14
C ILE A 576 -14.34 12.81 -0.47
N GLN A 577 -15.17 12.51 0.54
CA GLN A 577 -16.49 11.89 0.35
C GLN A 577 -17.42 12.80 -0.47
N ASN A 578 -17.44 14.11 -0.17
CA ASN A 578 -18.20 15.10 -0.93
C ASN A 578 -17.72 15.20 -2.39
N ASN A 579 -16.41 15.22 -2.62
CA ASN A 579 -15.86 15.30 -3.98
C ASN A 579 -16.16 14.03 -4.80
N ALA A 580 -16.12 12.84 -4.17
CA ALA A 580 -16.52 11.59 -4.80
C ALA A 580 -18.02 11.57 -5.15
N GLU A 581 -18.89 12.07 -4.25
CA GLU A 581 -20.32 12.24 -4.52
C GLU A 581 -20.57 13.16 -5.72
N MET A 582 -19.91 14.33 -5.73
CA MET A 582 -19.99 15.30 -6.83
C MET A 582 -19.52 14.73 -8.18
N ALA A 583 -18.42 13.96 -8.18
CA ALA A 583 -17.91 13.30 -9.37
C ALA A 583 -18.91 12.28 -9.94
N VAL A 584 -19.46 11.40 -9.09
CA VAL A 584 -20.47 10.40 -9.49
C VAL A 584 -21.77 11.08 -9.92
N ARG A 585 -22.23 12.12 -9.21
CA ARG A 585 -23.40 12.93 -9.56
C ARG A 585 -23.25 13.56 -10.95
N ASN A 586 -22.10 14.14 -11.26
CA ASN A 586 -21.84 14.77 -12.55
C ASN A 586 -21.75 13.74 -13.69
N LEU A 587 -21.15 12.57 -13.45
CA LEU A 587 -21.17 11.43 -14.38
C LEU A 587 -22.60 10.96 -14.67
N LEU A 588 -23.42 10.75 -13.63
CA LEU A 588 -24.82 10.33 -13.76
C LEU A 588 -25.65 11.37 -14.53
N LYS A 589 -25.45 12.67 -14.29
CA LYS A 589 -26.09 13.74 -15.09
C LYS A 589 -25.68 13.70 -16.55
N GLN A 590 -24.41 13.46 -16.87
CA GLN A 590 -23.95 13.32 -18.26
C GLN A 590 -24.60 12.12 -18.95
N VAL A 591 -24.67 10.98 -18.27
CA VAL A 591 -25.33 9.76 -18.77
C VAL A 591 -26.85 9.97 -18.97
N GLY A 592 -27.52 10.60 -17.99
CA GLY A 592 -28.95 10.91 -18.06
C GLY A 592 -29.31 11.84 -19.22
N ARG A 593 -28.56 12.94 -19.38
CA ARG A 593 -28.74 13.89 -20.49
C ARG A 593 -28.54 13.23 -21.85
N LYS A 594 -27.42 12.53 -22.04
CA LYS A 594 -27.15 11.77 -23.28
C LYS A 594 -28.28 10.77 -23.57
N ARG A 595 -28.77 10.06 -22.56
CA ARG A 595 -29.87 9.09 -22.74
C ARG A 595 -31.19 9.76 -23.12
N ARG A 596 -31.46 10.93 -22.54
CA ARG A 596 -32.63 11.79 -22.87
C ARG A 596 -32.52 12.36 -24.29
N GLU A 597 -31.34 12.76 -24.73
CA GLU A 597 -31.07 13.18 -26.12
C GLU A 597 -31.29 12.03 -27.12
N GLU A 598 -30.85 10.82 -26.80
CA GLU A 598 -31.03 9.62 -27.64
C GLU A 598 -32.48 9.12 -27.72
N THR A 599 -33.27 9.22 -26.64
CA THR A 599 -34.55 8.48 -26.51
C THR A 599 -35.74 9.27 -25.93
N GLY A 600 -35.56 10.54 -25.59
CA GLY A 600 -36.58 11.40 -24.96
C GLY A 600 -36.78 11.18 -23.46
N ILE A 601 -36.22 10.11 -22.88
CA ILE A 601 -36.35 9.75 -21.45
C ILE A 601 -34.99 9.44 -20.83
N ALA A 602 -34.77 9.89 -19.59
CA ALA A 602 -33.56 9.59 -18.80
C ALA A 602 -33.69 8.24 -18.07
N ILE A 603 -34.06 7.18 -18.80
CA ILE A 603 -34.20 5.82 -18.27
C ILE A 603 -33.26 4.86 -18.99
N LEU A 604 -32.49 4.11 -18.19
CA LEU A 604 -31.73 2.95 -18.62
C LEU A 604 -32.51 1.69 -18.20
N SER A 605 -32.54 0.68 -19.07
CA SER A 605 -33.26 -0.58 -18.81
C SER A 605 -32.50 -1.75 -19.43
N ALA A 606 -32.32 -2.82 -18.66
CA ALA A 606 -31.74 -4.07 -19.12
C ALA A 606 -32.59 -5.25 -18.63
N VAL A 607 -32.61 -6.33 -19.42
CA VAL A 607 -33.14 -7.63 -19.01
C VAL A 607 -32.07 -8.67 -19.34
N ASP A 608 -31.67 -9.42 -18.34
CA ASP A 608 -30.79 -10.58 -18.45
C ASP A 608 -31.52 -11.83 -17.92
N TYR A 609 -30.92 -13.01 -18.04
CA TYR A 609 -31.56 -14.27 -17.67
C TYR A 609 -30.62 -15.17 -16.87
N MET A 610 -31.14 -15.80 -15.81
CA MET A 610 -30.45 -16.87 -15.08
C MET A 610 -30.43 -18.17 -15.91
N ASP A 611 -29.58 -19.13 -15.51
CA ASP A 611 -29.42 -20.42 -16.19
C ASP A 611 -30.72 -21.25 -16.30
N ASP A 612 -31.71 -21.00 -15.44
CA ASP A 612 -33.04 -21.63 -15.45
C ASP A 612 -34.07 -20.89 -16.34
N GLY A 613 -33.69 -19.75 -16.94
CA GLY A 613 -34.54 -18.88 -17.73
C GLY A 613 -35.28 -17.80 -16.93
N THR A 614 -35.04 -17.66 -15.62
CA THR A 614 -35.64 -16.60 -14.80
C THR A 614 -35.10 -15.22 -15.22
N PRO A 615 -35.96 -14.25 -15.59
CA PRO A 615 -35.51 -12.93 -16.04
C PRO A 615 -35.11 -12.02 -14.87
N ILE A 616 -33.93 -11.41 -14.97
CA ILE A 616 -33.46 -10.33 -14.10
C ILE A 616 -33.69 -9.00 -14.83
N CYS A 617 -34.66 -8.22 -14.37
CA CYS A 617 -34.99 -6.92 -14.96
C CYS A 617 -34.42 -5.77 -14.13
N LEU A 618 -33.53 -4.96 -14.72
CA LEU A 618 -33.01 -3.73 -14.12
C LEU A 618 -33.61 -2.51 -14.83
N SER A 619 -34.10 -1.55 -14.05
CA SER A 619 -34.47 -0.21 -14.53
C SER A 619 -33.83 0.85 -13.64
N VAL A 620 -33.12 1.79 -14.25
CA VAL A 620 -32.48 2.92 -13.56
C VAL A 620 -33.01 4.21 -14.17
N GLN A 621 -33.82 4.92 -13.40
CA GLN A 621 -34.30 6.27 -13.73
C GLN A 621 -33.31 7.30 -13.18
N ILE A 622 -32.81 8.18 -14.04
CA ILE A 622 -31.86 9.23 -13.68
C ILE A 622 -32.61 10.57 -13.59
N ASP A 623 -32.40 11.29 -12.49
CA ASP A 623 -32.82 12.68 -12.30
C ASP A 623 -31.65 13.59 -12.69
N ASP A 624 -31.64 14.01 -13.95
CA ASP A 624 -30.58 14.82 -14.57
C ASP A 624 -30.70 16.34 -14.26
N GLU A 625 -31.79 16.75 -13.59
CA GLU A 625 -32.10 18.15 -13.27
C GLU A 625 -31.87 18.52 -11.79
N LYS A 626 -31.99 17.59 -10.83
CA LYS A 626 -31.84 17.92 -9.40
C LYS A 626 -30.48 18.56 -9.05
N VAL A 627 -30.53 19.70 -8.36
CA VAL A 627 -29.35 20.46 -7.90
C VAL A 627 -29.10 20.31 -6.40
N SER A 628 -30.11 20.06 -5.57
CA SER A 628 -29.99 19.96 -4.10
C SER A 628 -29.91 18.50 -3.61
N GLY A 629 -29.04 18.25 -2.62
CA GLY A 629 -28.82 16.92 -2.05
C GLY A 629 -29.70 16.58 -0.85
N HIS A 630 -30.35 15.41 -0.91
CA HIS A 630 -30.64 14.53 0.23
C HIS A 630 -30.90 13.11 -0.31
N ASN A 631 -30.45 12.10 0.42
CA ASN A 631 -30.56 10.64 0.22
C ASN A 631 -31.30 10.13 -1.03
N ALA A 632 -30.57 9.39 -1.87
CA ALA A 632 -31.17 8.42 -2.80
C ALA A 632 -31.76 7.25 -1.99
N SER A 633 -33.06 7.31 -1.70
CA SER A 633 -33.79 6.25 -1.02
C SER A 633 -34.17 5.12 -1.99
N SER A 634 -33.76 3.90 -1.65
CA SER A 634 -34.21 2.60 -2.19
C SER A 634 -34.14 2.38 -3.72
N MET A 635 -33.28 1.45 -4.13
CA MET A 635 -33.79 0.27 -4.86
C MET A 635 -34.54 -0.64 -3.88
#